data_AF-A0AAP9GBA2-F1
#
_entry.id   AF-A0AAP9GBA2-F1
#
_cell.length_a   1.000
_cell.length_b   1.000
_cell.length_c   1.000
_cell.angle_alpha   90.00
_cell.angle_beta   90.00
_cell.angle_gamma   90.00
#
_symmetry.space_group_name_H-M   'P 1'
#
loop_
_entity.id
_entity.type
_entity.pdbx_description
1 polymer ?
#
loop_
_entity_poly.entity_id
_entity_poly.type
_entity_poly.pdbx_seq_one_letter_code
_entity_poly.pdbx_strand_id
1 'polypeptide(L)'
;MRILIRIVIALVLFIVVLLGIVAWKTVPQLNFAEKGMRWDWHWAYFEPFSNGIQATRTQDTKQLLLRRVYLKESTAVFVGTTLDNKFEIDVVNQEACEPESSKWVSVSVNGQPMSHVPMLCEDSGESYIYRFVGSKLRSLEFGIEDDFIREDFSQWPISEIKADQFKQQHSSFFNKQGDGEEHQWLRD
;
A
#
# COMPACT_ATOMS: atom_id res chain seq x y z
N MET A 1 43.31 -3.53 -23.74
CA MET A 1 42.09 -4.28 -24.14
C MET A 1 41.68 -5.39 -23.17
N ARG A 2 42.50 -6.40 -22.86
CA ARG A 2 42.09 -7.52 -21.96
C ARG A 2 41.62 -7.09 -20.57
N ILE A 3 42.26 -6.10 -19.96
CA ILE A 3 41.87 -5.55 -18.65
C ILE A 3 40.52 -4.83 -18.74
N LEU A 4 40.31 -4.02 -19.78
CA LEU A 4 39.05 -3.32 -20.03
C LEU A 4 37.88 -4.30 -20.19
N ILE A 5 38.08 -5.38 -20.95
CA ILE A 5 37.07 -6.44 -21.14
C ILE A 5 36.72 -7.11 -19.80
N ARG A 6 37.71 -7.42 -18.96
CA ARG A 6 37.48 -8.00 -17.63
C ARG A 6 36.69 -7.06 -16.71
N ILE A 7 36.99 -5.76 -16.76
CA ILE A 7 36.26 -4.73 -15.99
C ILE A 7 34.80 -4.66 -16.47
N VAL A 8 34.57 -4.64 -17.78
CA VAL A 8 33.20 -4.62 -18.34
C VAL A 8 32.43 -5.88 -17.94
N ILE A 9 33.03 -7.06 -18.04
CA ILE A 9 32.39 -8.30 -17.62
C ILE A 9 32.05 -8.27 -16.11
N ALA A 10 32.98 -7.83 -15.28
CA ALA A 10 32.74 -7.72 -13.84
C ALA A 10 31.61 -6.74 -13.51
N LEU A 11 31.55 -5.61 -14.21
CA LEU A 11 30.49 -4.61 -14.05
C LEU A 11 29.13 -5.14 -14.49
N VAL A 12 29.06 -5.86 -15.62
CA VAL A 12 27.83 -6.50 -16.09
C VAL A 12 27.35 -7.55 -15.08
N LEU A 13 28.25 -8.41 -14.59
CA LEU A 13 27.90 -9.40 -13.57
C LEU A 13 27.39 -8.73 -12.28
N PHE A 14 28.03 -7.64 -11.85
CA PHE A 14 27.59 -6.88 -10.69
C PHE A 14 26.19 -6.29 -10.87
N ILE A 15 25.88 -5.72 -12.04
CA ILE A 15 24.54 -5.19 -12.36
C ILE A 15 23.50 -6.31 -12.36
N VAL A 16 23.80 -7.46 -12.97
CA VAL A 16 22.87 -8.60 -13.01
C VAL A 16 22.57 -9.11 -11.59
N VAL A 17 23.59 -9.21 -10.74
CA VAL A 17 23.42 -9.62 -9.34
C VAL A 17 22.56 -8.61 -8.58
N LEU A 18 22.81 -7.30 -8.76
CA LEU A 18 22.00 -6.26 -8.13
C LEU A 18 20.54 -6.32 -8.57
N LEU A 19 20.28 -6.44 -9.88
CA LEU A 19 18.91 -6.57 -10.41
C LEU A 19 18.22 -7.82 -9.87
N GLY A 20 18.94 -8.94 -9.77
CA GLY A 20 18.43 -10.17 -9.17
C GLY A 20 18.01 -9.98 -7.70
N ILE A 21 18.84 -9.30 -6.90
CA ILE A 21 18.54 -8.99 -5.49
C ILE A 21 17.31 -8.08 -5.37
N VAL A 22 17.23 -7.04 -6.20
CA VAL A 22 16.07 -6.13 -6.21
C VAL A 22 14.81 -6.89 -6.60
N ALA A 23 14.84 -7.71 -7.67
CA ALA A 23 13.70 -8.51 -8.09
C ALA A 23 13.24 -9.49 -7.00
N TRP A 24 14.18 -10.15 -6.33
CA TRP A 24 13.89 -11.08 -5.23
C TRP A 24 13.15 -10.41 -4.06
N LYS A 25 13.43 -9.14 -3.79
CA LYS A 25 12.77 -8.37 -2.72
C LYS A 25 11.45 -7.74 -3.16
N THR A 26 11.36 -7.31 -4.42
CA THR A 26 10.25 -6.46 -4.90
C THR A 26 9.09 -7.26 -5.49
N VAL A 27 9.36 -8.36 -6.20
CA VAL A 27 8.31 -9.17 -6.84
C VAL A 27 7.35 -9.77 -5.81
N PRO A 28 7.80 -10.37 -4.69
CA PRO A 28 6.86 -10.92 -3.70
C PRO A 28 5.99 -9.84 -3.06
N GLN A 29 6.50 -8.60 -2.90
CA GLN A 29 5.72 -7.49 -2.36
C GLN A 29 4.59 -7.06 -3.30
N LEU A 30 4.75 -7.20 -4.62
CA LEU A 30 3.68 -6.91 -5.59
C LEU A 30 2.57 -7.98 -5.53
N ASN A 31 2.95 -9.24 -5.25
CA ASN A 31 2.02 -10.37 -5.23
C ASN A 31 1.42 -10.69 -3.86
N PHE A 32 1.78 -9.93 -2.83
CA PHE A 32 1.26 -10.09 -1.48
C PHE A 32 -0.11 -9.42 -1.35
N ALA A 33 -1.09 -10.08 -0.74
CA ALA A 33 -2.45 -9.55 -0.47
C ALA A 33 -3.02 -8.70 -1.63
N GLU A 34 -2.97 -9.21 -2.86
CA GLU A 34 -3.34 -8.46 -4.07
C GLU A 34 -4.80 -8.00 -4.09
N LYS A 35 -5.69 -8.72 -3.39
CA LYS A 35 -7.15 -8.50 -3.39
C LYS A 35 -7.73 -8.40 -4.81
N GLY A 36 -7.21 -9.22 -5.73
CA GLY A 36 -7.60 -9.22 -7.15
C GLY A 36 -7.16 -7.99 -7.95
N MET A 37 -6.36 -7.09 -7.37
CA MET A 37 -5.84 -5.91 -8.05
C MET A 37 -4.41 -6.13 -8.51
N ARG A 38 -4.05 -5.51 -9.64
CA ARG A 38 -2.67 -5.47 -10.09
C ARG A 38 -1.98 -4.27 -9.45
N TRP A 39 -0.94 -4.55 -8.66
CA TRP A 39 -0.17 -3.53 -7.98
C TRP A 39 1.07 -3.18 -8.77
N ASP A 40 1.36 -1.89 -8.85
CA ASP A 40 2.58 -1.37 -9.46
C ASP A 40 3.31 -0.48 -8.44
N TRP A 41 4.62 -0.34 -8.59
CA TRP A 41 5.39 0.54 -7.72
C TRP A 41 5.04 2.00 -7.98
N HIS A 42 4.93 2.79 -6.92
CA HIS A 42 4.91 4.23 -7.06
C HIS A 42 6.35 4.73 -7.24
N TRP A 43 6.74 5.10 -8.47
CA TRP A 43 8.15 5.35 -8.82
C TRP A 43 8.87 6.38 -7.93
N ALA A 44 8.17 7.44 -7.50
CA ALA A 44 8.74 8.46 -6.60
C ALA A 44 8.99 7.96 -5.16
N TYR A 45 8.35 6.86 -4.75
CA TYR A 45 8.43 6.26 -3.42
C TYR A 45 8.88 4.79 -3.51
N PHE A 46 9.57 4.45 -4.60
CA PHE A 46 10.13 3.12 -4.81
C PHE A 46 11.43 2.99 -4.01
N GLU A 47 11.49 1.98 -3.14
CA GLU A 47 12.67 1.65 -2.36
C GLU A 47 13.17 0.24 -2.73
N PRO A 48 14.24 0.11 -3.54
CA PRO A 48 14.66 -1.18 -4.09
C PRO A 48 15.17 -2.19 -3.04
N PHE A 49 15.50 -1.71 -1.83
CA PHE A 49 16.07 -2.51 -0.74
C PHE A 49 15.24 -2.46 0.54
N SER A 50 14.06 -1.84 0.49
CA SER A 50 13.16 -1.62 1.64
C SER A 50 11.70 -1.74 1.17
N ASN A 51 10.76 -1.35 2.01
CA ASN A 51 9.32 -1.43 1.75
C ASN A 51 8.84 -0.11 1.14
N GLY A 52 8.90 0.00 -0.19
CA GLY A 52 8.40 1.17 -0.92
C GLY A 52 6.87 1.26 -0.92
N ILE A 53 6.35 2.34 -1.51
CA ILE A 53 4.91 2.51 -1.74
C ILE A 53 4.53 1.92 -3.09
N GLN A 54 3.40 1.22 -3.09
CA GLN A 54 2.77 0.66 -4.28
C GLN A 54 1.43 1.36 -4.48
N ALA A 55 1.01 1.46 -5.72
CA ALA A 55 -0.25 2.07 -6.10
C ALA A 55 -1.05 1.13 -7.00
N THR A 56 -2.37 1.22 -6.88
CA THR A 56 -3.31 0.59 -7.82
C THR A 56 -4.57 1.42 -7.89
N ARG A 57 -5.51 0.99 -8.74
CA ARG A 57 -6.88 1.50 -8.77
C ARG A 57 -7.84 0.37 -8.45
N THR A 58 -8.84 0.64 -7.61
CA THR A 58 -9.92 -0.31 -7.34
C THR A 58 -10.59 -0.74 -8.65
N GLN A 59 -11.07 -1.98 -8.71
CA GLN A 59 -11.69 -2.49 -9.93
C GLN A 59 -12.99 -1.74 -10.26
N ASP A 60 -13.83 -1.50 -9.25
CA ASP A 60 -15.17 -0.94 -9.42
C ASP A 60 -15.16 0.58 -9.51
N THR A 61 -14.60 1.27 -8.51
CA THR A 61 -14.65 2.74 -8.40
C THR A 61 -13.49 3.45 -9.08
N LYS A 62 -12.49 2.72 -9.57
CA LYS A 62 -11.22 3.25 -10.13
C LYS A 62 -10.47 4.19 -9.18
N GLN A 63 -10.71 4.04 -7.89
CA GLN A 63 -10.13 4.88 -6.86
C GLN A 63 -8.67 4.54 -6.62
N LEU A 64 -7.82 5.56 -6.52
CA LEU A 64 -6.42 5.38 -6.16
C LEU A 64 -6.29 4.79 -4.75
N LEU A 65 -5.62 3.64 -4.69
CA LEU A 65 -5.22 2.98 -3.45
C LEU A 65 -3.70 2.95 -3.39
N LEU A 66 -3.17 3.27 -2.21
CA LEU A 66 -1.76 3.10 -1.90
C LEU A 66 -1.61 1.94 -0.93
N ARG A 67 -0.47 1.24 -0.99
CA ARG A 67 -0.11 0.31 0.07
C ARG A 67 1.39 0.22 0.29
N ARG A 68 1.76 -0.34 1.43
CA ARG A 68 3.10 -0.79 1.77
C ARG A 68 3.02 -2.20 2.33
N VAL A 69 3.95 -3.07 1.93
CA VAL A 69 3.95 -4.49 2.31
C VAL A 69 5.14 -4.81 3.20
N TYR A 70 4.86 -5.54 4.27
CA TYR A 70 5.78 -6.02 5.29
C TYR A 70 5.79 -7.55 5.25
N LEU A 71 6.64 -8.12 4.39
CA LEU A 71 6.68 -9.58 4.16
C LEU A 71 7.10 -10.39 5.38
N LYS A 72 7.92 -9.82 6.27
CA LYS A 72 8.38 -10.52 7.48
C LYS A 72 7.22 -10.68 8.47
N GLU A 73 6.40 -9.65 8.59
CA GLU A 73 5.24 -9.57 9.48
C GLU A 73 3.96 -10.09 8.79
N SER A 74 4.05 -10.63 7.57
CA SER A 74 2.90 -11.03 6.73
C SER A 74 1.78 -10.00 6.74
N THR A 75 2.13 -8.71 6.65
CA THR A 75 1.19 -7.61 6.83
C THR A 75 1.29 -6.59 5.70
N ALA A 76 0.16 -6.01 5.31
CA ALA A 76 0.11 -4.89 4.38
C ALA A 76 -0.74 -3.76 4.96
N VAL A 77 -0.25 -2.54 4.81
CA VAL A 77 -0.97 -1.31 5.18
C VAL A 77 -1.48 -0.70 3.89
N PHE A 78 -2.80 -0.57 3.77
CA PHE A 78 -3.47 0.08 2.64
C PHE A 78 -3.98 1.44 3.08
N VAL A 79 -3.92 2.41 2.17
CA VAL A 79 -4.44 3.75 2.38
C VAL A 79 -5.31 4.14 1.18
N GLY A 80 -6.52 4.59 1.48
CA GLY A 80 -7.48 5.07 0.50
C GLY A 80 -8.34 6.21 1.06
N THR A 81 -9.46 6.43 0.42
CA THR A 81 -10.50 7.35 0.90
C THR A 81 -11.86 6.69 0.98
N THR A 82 -12.65 7.12 1.95
CA THR A 82 -14.05 6.72 2.04
C THR A 82 -14.93 7.51 1.07
N LEU A 83 -16.22 7.16 1.03
CA LEU A 83 -17.18 7.92 0.24
C LEU A 83 -17.30 9.39 0.68
N ASP A 84 -17.23 9.65 1.98
CA ASP A 84 -17.33 10.98 2.57
C ASP A 84 -15.99 11.75 2.61
N ASN A 85 -15.01 11.36 1.79
CA ASN A 85 -13.71 12.00 1.70
C ASN A 85 -12.96 12.05 3.05
N LYS A 86 -13.04 10.97 3.83
CA LYS A 86 -12.10 10.69 4.94
C LYS A 86 -11.02 9.75 4.43
N PHE A 87 -9.88 9.73 5.10
CA PHE A 87 -8.88 8.71 4.87
C PHE A 87 -9.34 7.40 5.50
N GLU A 88 -9.06 6.31 4.82
CA GLU A 88 -9.27 4.94 5.29
C GLU A 88 -7.91 4.24 5.31
N ILE A 89 -7.58 3.64 6.46
CA ILE A 89 -6.44 2.74 6.58
C ILE A 89 -6.99 1.34 6.83
N ASP A 90 -6.55 0.40 6.01
CA ASP A 90 -6.72 -1.02 6.28
C ASP A 90 -5.36 -1.64 6.56
N VAL A 91 -5.20 -2.23 7.74
CA VAL A 91 -4.05 -3.09 8.05
C VAL A 91 -4.52 -4.53 7.91
N VAL A 92 -3.91 -5.25 6.98
CA VAL A 92 -4.27 -6.62 6.64
C VAL A 92 -3.12 -7.54 7.01
N ASN A 93 -3.39 -8.53 7.85
CA ASN A 93 -2.45 -9.57 8.19
C ASN A 93 -2.87 -10.88 7.50
N GLN A 94 -2.03 -11.40 6.62
CA GLN A 94 -2.33 -12.57 5.80
C GLN A 94 -2.04 -13.84 6.59
N GLU A 95 -3.06 -14.32 7.29
CA GLU A 95 -3.06 -15.51 8.12
C GLU A 95 -4.43 -16.19 7.97
N ALA A 96 -4.44 -17.49 7.72
CA ALA A 96 -5.68 -18.24 7.60
C ALA A 96 -6.44 -18.21 8.93
N CYS A 97 -7.74 -17.91 8.89
CA CYS A 97 -8.55 -17.68 10.07
C CYS A 97 -9.97 -18.22 9.90
N GLU A 98 -10.61 -18.50 11.04
CA GLU A 98 -12.04 -18.83 11.06
C GLU A 98 -12.85 -17.54 10.92
N PRO A 99 -13.84 -17.46 10.01
CA PRO A 99 -14.73 -16.31 9.92
C PRO A 99 -15.32 -15.97 11.29
N GLU A 100 -15.52 -14.67 11.56
CA GLU A 100 -15.94 -14.12 12.87
C GLU A 100 -14.91 -14.24 14.01
N SER A 101 -13.79 -14.94 13.81
CA SER A 101 -12.69 -14.91 14.78
C SER A 101 -11.99 -13.56 14.82
N SER A 102 -11.27 -13.29 15.91
CA SER A 102 -10.49 -12.06 16.07
C SER A 102 -9.13 -12.31 16.71
N LYS A 103 -8.17 -11.46 16.35
CA LYS A 103 -6.81 -11.44 16.90
C LYS A 103 -6.56 -10.07 17.53
N TRP A 104 -5.98 -10.05 18.73
CA TRP A 104 -5.69 -8.79 19.43
C TRP A 104 -4.41 -8.15 18.90
N VAL A 105 -4.47 -6.85 18.64
CA VAL A 105 -3.33 -6.03 18.20
C VAL A 105 -3.26 -4.74 18.99
N SER A 106 -2.09 -4.11 18.95
CA SER A 106 -1.86 -2.80 19.56
C SER A 106 -1.82 -1.74 18.47
N VAL A 107 -2.64 -0.71 18.58
CA VAL A 107 -2.69 0.36 17.57
C VAL A 107 -2.61 1.74 18.19
N SER A 108 -1.82 2.62 17.58
CA SER A 108 -1.87 4.06 17.79
C SER A 108 -1.96 4.73 16.43
N VAL A 109 -2.97 5.58 16.24
CA VAL A 109 -3.15 6.36 15.02
C VAL A 109 -3.03 7.84 15.37
N ASN A 110 -2.29 8.59 14.56
CA ASN A 110 -2.10 10.04 14.72
C ASN A 110 -1.55 10.45 16.10
N GLY A 111 -0.73 9.60 16.72
CA GLY A 111 -0.14 9.84 18.04
C GLY A 111 -1.14 9.73 19.20
N GLN A 112 -2.29 9.09 18.99
CA GLN A 112 -3.20 8.74 20.09
C GLN A 112 -2.58 7.68 21.00
N PRO A 113 -3.00 7.57 22.27
CA PRO A 113 -2.53 6.51 23.16
C PRO A 113 -2.75 5.14 22.53
N MET A 114 -1.76 4.26 22.71
CA MET A 114 -1.82 2.90 22.19
C MET A 114 -3.01 2.16 22.80
N SER A 115 -3.83 1.58 21.94
CA SER A 115 -5.05 0.87 22.30
C SER A 115 -4.95 -0.58 21.85
N HIS A 116 -5.41 -1.51 22.69
CA HIS A 116 -5.58 -2.90 22.30
C HIS A 116 -6.94 -3.08 21.64
N VAL A 117 -6.93 -3.50 20.38
CA VAL A 117 -8.13 -3.63 19.55
C VAL A 117 -8.13 -4.98 18.83
N PRO A 118 -9.30 -5.54 18.51
CA PRO A 118 -9.38 -6.74 17.70
C PRO A 118 -9.18 -6.40 16.22
N MET A 119 -8.35 -7.18 15.52
CA MET A 119 -8.49 -7.40 14.09
C MET A 119 -9.54 -8.48 13.87
N LEU A 120 -10.41 -8.32 12.88
CA LEU A 120 -11.45 -9.28 12.55
C LEU A 120 -11.02 -10.13 11.36
N CYS A 121 -11.32 -11.42 11.38
CA CYS A 121 -11.12 -12.28 10.22
C CYS A 121 -12.03 -11.82 9.08
N GLU A 122 -11.49 -11.66 7.87
CA GLU A 122 -12.29 -11.42 6.67
C GLU A 122 -13.15 -12.65 6.34
N ASP A 123 -14.30 -12.44 5.70
CA ASP A 123 -15.24 -13.52 5.34
C ASP A 123 -14.60 -14.61 4.45
N SER A 124 -13.53 -14.26 3.73
CA SER A 124 -12.73 -15.21 2.94
C SER A 124 -12.03 -16.26 3.79
N GLY A 125 -11.79 -16.00 5.08
CA GLY A 125 -11.01 -16.85 5.98
C GLY A 125 -9.50 -16.81 5.69
N GLU A 126 -9.03 -15.87 4.87
CA GLU A 126 -7.63 -15.82 4.41
C GLU A 126 -6.79 -14.75 5.12
N SER A 127 -7.42 -13.83 5.85
CA SER A 127 -6.71 -12.72 6.47
C SER A 127 -7.47 -12.07 7.62
N TYR A 128 -6.76 -11.41 8.52
CA TYR A 128 -7.30 -10.49 9.51
C TYR A 128 -7.19 -9.05 9.04
N ILE A 129 -8.22 -8.23 9.31
CA ILE A 129 -8.25 -6.81 8.98
C ILE A 129 -8.52 -5.93 10.20
N TYR A 130 -7.75 -4.85 10.30
CA TYR A 130 -8.06 -3.69 11.15
C TYR A 130 -8.32 -2.48 10.26
N ARG A 131 -9.41 -1.76 10.53
CA ARG A 131 -9.80 -0.57 9.76
C ARG A 131 -9.83 0.67 10.66
N PHE A 132 -9.22 1.74 10.18
CA PHE A 132 -9.34 3.07 10.77
C PHE A 132 -9.86 4.07 9.73
N VAL A 133 -10.82 4.91 10.12
CA VAL A 133 -11.35 5.98 9.28
C VAL A 133 -11.19 7.32 10.00
N GLY A 134 -10.57 8.30 9.34
CA GLY A 134 -10.32 9.60 9.93
C GLY A 134 -10.14 10.73 8.92
N SER A 135 -10.39 11.97 9.35
CA SER A 135 -10.22 13.14 8.48
C SER A 135 -8.76 13.51 8.22
N LYS A 136 -7.85 13.06 9.08
CA LYS A 136 -6.41 13.33 9.02
C LYS A 136 -5.62 12.05 9.18
N LEU A 137 -4.50 11.99 8.48
CA LEU A 137 -3.56 10.90 8.52
C LEU A 137 -2.16 11.45 8.73
N ARG A 138 -1.52 11.08 9.84
CA ARG A 138 -0.18 11.55 10.25
C ARG A 138 0.75 10.39 10.52
N SER A 139 0.34 9.48 11.40
CA SER A 139 1.13 8.29 11.73
C SER A 139 0.24 7.10 12.06
N LEU A 140 0.82 5.91 11.92
CA LEU A 140 0.29 4.65 12.40
C LEU A 140 1.41 3.91 13.12
N GLU A 141 1.16 3.44 14.32
CA GLU A 141 1.96 2.44 15.00
C GLU A 141 1.08 1.21 15.21
N PHE A 142 1.52 0.06 14.72
CA PHE A 142 0.76 -1.17 14.71
C PHE A 142 1.63 -2.31 15.24
N GLY A 143 1.32 -2.79 16.43
CA GLY A 143 1.96 -3.93 17.07
C GLY A 143 1.18 -5.21 16.81
N ILE A 144 1.82 -6.18 16.19
CA ILE A 144 1.29 -7.52 15.95
C ILE A 144 2.31 -8.54 16.43
N GLU A 145 1.88 -9.41 17.35
CA GLU A 145 2.78 -10.34 18.05
C GLU A 145 3.96 -9.59 18.71
N ASP A 146 5.20 -9.94 18.36
CA ASP A 146 6.42 -9.32 18.88
C ASP A 146 6.97 -8.20 17.97
N ASP A 147 6.35 -7.95 16.82
CA ASP A 147 6.81 -6.99 15.82
C ASP A 147 5.97 -5.69 15.83
N PHE A 148 6.58 -4.59 15.38
CA PHE A 148 5.95 -3.28 15.29
C PHE A 148 6.16 -2.65 13.92
N ILE A 149 5.05 -2.32 13.26
CA ILE A 149 5.01 -1.52 12.05
C ILE A 149 4.80 -0.06 12.44
N ARG A 150 5.60 0.83 11.85
CA ARG A 150 5.48 2.28 12.04
C ARG A 150 5.42 2.97 10.68
N GLU A 151 4.38 3.76 10.50
CA GLU A 151 4.17 4.56 9.31
C GLU A 151 4.17 6.05 9.68
N ASP A 152 4.96 6.81 8.92
CA ASP A 152 4.85 8.25 8.84
C ASP A 152 4.21 8.59 7.49
N PHE A 153 2.96 9.03 7.51
CA PHE A 153 2.20 9.31 6.28
C PHE A 153 2.66 10.60 5.59
N SER A 154 3.62 11.36 6.16
CA SER A 154 4.34 12.39 5.40
C SER A 154 5.28 11.80 4.35
N GLN A 155 5.67 10.53 4.51
CA GLN A 155 6.49 9.77 3.55
C GLN A 155 5.63 8.98 2.55
N TRP A 156 4.33 9.28 2.48
CA TRP A 156 3.37 8.66 1.57
C TRP A 156 2.77 9.74 0.65
N PRO A 157 2.42 9.41 -0.60
CA PRO A 157 1.71 10.33 -1.49
C PRO A 157 0.22 10.50 -1.14
N ILE A 158 -0.12 10.72 0.14
CA ILE A 158 -1.52 10.84 0.61
C ILE A 158 -2.27 12.02 0.00
N SER A 159 -1.56 13.06 -0.44
CA SER A 159 -2.15 14.19 -1.18
C SER A 159 -2.71 13.77 -2.53
N GLU A 160 -2.10 12.77 -3.18
CA GLU A 160 -2.57 12.25 -4.46
C GLU A 160 -3.90 11.53 -4.31
N ILE A 161 -4.10 10.77 -3.22
CA ILE A 161 -5.39 10.16 -2.90
C ILE A 161 -6.49 11.22 -2.75
N LYS A 162 -6.20 12.33 -2.06
CA LYS A 162 -7.18 13.42 -1.90
C LYS A 162 -7.48 14.13 -3.21
N ALA A 163 -6.47 14.34 -4.04
CA ALA A 163 -6.64 14.93 -5.36
C ALA A 163 -7.48 14.02 -6.28
N ASP A 164 -7.22 12.71 -6.28
CA ASP A 164 -7.98 11.70 -7.01
C ASP A 164 -9.44 11.65 -6.56
N GLN A 165 -9.68 11.64 -5.25
CA GLN A 165 -11.03 11.69 -4.67
C GLN A 165 -11.79 12.98 -5.04
N PHE A 166 -11.10 14.12 -5.08
CA PHE A 166 -11.70 15.39 -5.47
C PHE A 166 -12.09 15.39 -6.95
N LYS A 167 -11.23 14.88 -7.83
CA LYS A 167 -11.52 14.73 -9.26
C LYS A 167 -12.71 13.81 -9.49
N GLN A 168 -12.75 12.66 -8.81
CA GLN A 168 -13.90 11.74 -8.86
C GLN A 168 -15.22 12.40 -8.48
N GLN A 169 -15.24 13.20 -7.42
CA GLN A 169 -16.46 13.90 -6.97
C GLN A 169 -16.89 15.05 -7.90
N HIS A 170 -15.99 15.55 -8.75
CA HIS A 170 -16.23 16.69 -9.64
C HIS A 170 -15.93 16.34 -11.11
N SER A 171 -16.14 15.07 -11.50
CA SER A 171 -15.81 14.54 -12.83
C SER A 171 -16.43 15.37 -13.97
N SER A 172 -17.67 15.83 -13.79
CA SER A 172 -18.37 16.68 -14.77
C SER A 172 -17.71 18.03 -15.04
N PHE A 173 -16.96 18.57 -14.07
CA PHE A 173 -16.20 19.81 -14.22
C PHE A 173 -14.91 19.55 -15.02
N PHE A 174 -14.15 18.52 -14.65
CA PHE A 174 -12.88 18.18 -15.29
C PHE A 174 -13.06 17.66 -16.73
N ASN A 175 -14.10 16.85 -16.99
CA ASN A 175 -14.45 16.39 -18.33
C ASN A 175 -14.76 17.55 -19.29
N LYS A 176 -15.32 18.66 -18.80
CA LYS A 176 -15.62 19.86 -19.62
C LYS A 176 -14.40 20.70 -19.93
N GLN A 177 -13.33 20.60 -19.14
CA GLN A 177 -12.10 21.38 -19.32
C GLN A 177 -11.11 20.73 -20.28
N GLY A 178 -11.42 19.55 -20.82
CA GLY A 178 -10.51 18.84 -21.73
C GLY A 178 -9.34 18.18 -21.02
N ASP A 179 -9.33 18.17 -19.68
CA ASP A 179 -8.51 17.29 -18.85
C ASP A 179 -9.09 15.87 -18.95
N GLY A 180 -9.11 15.33 -20.17
CA GLY A 180 -9.70 14.05 -20.51
C GLY A 180 -9.17 12.97 -19.56
N GLU A 181 -10.03 12.54 -18.66
CA GLU A 181 -9.62 11.57 -17.66
C GLU A 181 -9.57 10.17 -18.30
N GLU A 182 -8.49 9.44 -18.06
CA GLU A 182 -8.18 8.15 -18.71
C GLU A 182 -9.22 7.05 -18.40
N HIS A 183 -10.06 7.27 -17.38
CA HIS A 183 -11.08 6.34 -16.93
C HIS A 183 -12.41 7.04 -16.67
N GLN A 184 -13.53 6.43 -17.06
CA GLN A 184 -14.85 6.87 -16.63
C GLN A 184 -14.96 6.64 -15.11
N TRP A 185 -15.10 7.74 -14.37
CA TRP A 185 -15.27 7.72 -12.92
C TRP A 185 -16.66 7.22 -12.57
N LEU A 186 -16.74 6.05 -11.94
CA LEU A 186 -17.99 5.32 -11.73
C LEU A 186 -18.62 5.58 -10.35
N ARG A 187 -18.30 6.70 -9.69
CA ARG A 187 -18.83 7.05 -8.37
C ARG A 187 -19.94 8.10 -8.44
N ASP A 188 -20.81 7.95 -9.43
CA ASP A 188 -22.13 8.60 -9.46
C ASP A 188 -23.15 7.73 -8.71
#